data_AF-A0A382TZA8-F1
#
_entry.id   AF-A0A382TZA8-F1
#
_cell.length_a   1.000
_cell.length_b   1.000
_cell.length_c   1.000
_cell.angle_alpha   90.00
_cell.angle_beta   90.00
_cell.angle_gamma   90.00
#
_symmetry.space_group_name_H-M   'P 1'
#
loop_
_entity.id
_entity.type
_entity.pdbx_description
1 polymer ?
#
loop_
_entity_poly.entity_id
_entity_poly.type
_entity_poly.pdbx_seq_one_letter_code
_entity_poly.pdbx_strand_id
1 'polypeptide(L)'
;TGSALPDLLLFFFSIFSIFVLITKKQKFDINFESWMIVSILLWVWFVFISFFAINFKSSITDALIFIRFMLFIIFSYYIFSDICKKNLFFFLNSLFLLCILVALDTLFQFYNYSHYYGFGEDLFGRLPEESSGIYGRLSGPFLDLVPGSFLSRFVFFNILLIYFFYDVIKKNLLLIIIYIFSLSLIFSLIYFSGERMALATTGLGCSLCIIFSKKIRLILLFSILISLLFIFINLKFHPHYNNYEIISSSAEHDGLIIKRQFSCNEKEICEKVFNVQPKFTEIVKNFKESAYGEIYLT
;
A
#
# COMPACT_ATOMS: atom_id res chain seq x y z
N THR A 1 1.41 -7.95 16.42
CA THR A 1 0.30 -7.40 17.24
C THR A 1 -0.21 -6.13 16.57
N GLY A 2 -1.50 -6.05 16.28
CA GLY A 2 -2.09 -4.85 15.67
C GLY A 2 -2.05 -3.68 16.65
N SER A 3 -2.02 -2.45 16.15
CA SER A 3 -2.17 -1.28 17.02
C SER A 3 -3.55 -1.30 17.68
N ALA A 4 -3.60 -1.03 18.99
CA ALA A 4 -4.84 -1.10 19.77
C ALA A 4 -5.91 -0.09 19.29
N LEU A 5 -5.48 1.01 18.69
CA LEU A 5 -6.35 2.11 18.29
C LEU A 5 -7.27 1.73 17.10
N PRO A 6 -6.80 1.15 15.98
CA PRO A 6 -7.67 0.58 14.96
C PRO A 6 -8.68 -0.45 15.50
N ASP A 7 -8.25 -1.31 16.43
CA ASP A 7 -9.11 -2.33 17.01
C ASP A 7 -10.23 -1.72 17.87
N LEU A 8 -9.92 -0.70 18.66
CA LEU A 8 -10.91 0.07 19.41
C LEU A 8 -11.87 0.80 18.48
N LEU A 9 -11.37 1.41 17.40
CA LEU A 9 -12.22 2.09 16.42
C LEU A 9 -13.19 1.11 15.74
N LEU A 10 -12.72 -0.07 15.32
CA LEU A 10 -13.57 -1.11 14.74
C LEU A 10 -14.67 -1.53 15.74
N PHE A 11 -14.29 -1.74 17.00
CA PHE A 11 -15.22 -2.13 18.05
C PHE A 11 -16.28 -1.06 18.31
N PHE A 12 -15.86 0.18 18.58
CA PHE A 12 -16.80 1.29 18.82
C PHE A 12 -17.66 1.59 17.59
N PHE A 13 -17.10 1.49 16.38
CA PHE A 13 -17.88 1.63 15.15
C PHE A 13 -18.95 0.56 15.04
N SER A 14 -18.63 -0.71 15.34
CA SER A 14 -19.63 -1.79 15.30
C SER A 14 -20.76 -1.56 16.32
N ILE A 15 -20.45 -1.11 17.54
CA ILE A 15 -21.46 -0.77 18.56
C ILE A 15 -22.30 0.42 18.12
N PHE A 16 -21.66 1.49 17.65
CA PHE A 16 -22.35 2.67 17.15
C PHE A 16 -23.26 2.32 15.98
N SER A 17 -22.81 1.43 15.09
CA SER A 17 -23.61 0.95 13.98
C SER A 17 -24.87 0.26 14.48
N ILE A 18 -24.75 -0.70 15.40
CA ILE A 18 -25.89 -1.37 16.01
C ILE A 18 -26.86 -0.36 16.63
N PHE A 19 -26.35 0.64 17.36
CA PHE A 19 -27.18 1.70 17.95
C PHE A 19 -27.93 2.52 16.90
N VAL A 20 -27.27 2.92 15.81
CA VAL A 20 -27.90 3.65 14.70
C VAL A 20 -28.97 2.81 14.02
N LEU A 21 -28.71 1.50 13.83
CA LEU A 21 -29.68 0.59 13.20
C LEU A 21 -30.94 0.43 14.07
N ILE A 22 -30.77 0.29 15.40
CA ILE A 22 -31.90 0.18 16.34
C ILE A 22 -32.72 1.49 16.37
N THR A 23 -32.04 2.64 16.42
CA THR A 23 -32.70 3.96 16.54
C THR A 23 -33.43 4.39 15.28
N LYS A 24 -32.95 4.02 14.08
CA LYS A 24 -33.61 4.37 12.81
C LYS A 24 -34.96 3.67 12.57
N LYS A 25 -35.37 2.69 13.39
CA LYS A 25 -36.66 1.95 13.27
C LYS A 25 -37.01 1.49 11.84
N GLN A 26 -36.03 1.34 10.95
CA GLN A 26 -36.27 0.66 9.69
C GLN A 26 -36.55 -0.79 10.06
N LYS A 27 -37.72 -1.31 9.66
CA LYS A 27 -38.00 -2.75 9.73
C LYS A 27 -36.90 -3.45 8.95
N PHE A 28 -35.95 -4.01 9.70
CA PHE A 28 -34.80 -4.72 9.17
C PHE A 28 -35.29 -6.07 8.66
N ASP A 29 -35.72 -6.14 7.42
CA ASP A 29 -35.47 -7.35 6.65
C ASP A 29 -33.97 -7.33 6.33
N ILE A 30 -33.17 -7.93 7.22
CA ILE A 30 -31.77 -8.24 6.93
C ILE A 30 -31.79 -9.30 5.83
N ASN A 31 -31.96 -8.86 4.59
CA ASN A 31 -31.71 -9.70 3.45
C ASN A 31 -30.20 -9.90 3.36
N PHE A 32 -29.74 -11.01 3.90
CA PHE A 32 -28.35 -11.44 3.77
C PHE A 32 -28.04 -11.65 2.29
N GLU A 33 -27.19 -10.78 1.75
CA GLU A 33 -26.64 -11.00 0.42
C GLU A 33 -25.70 -12.21 0.41
N SER A 34 -25.53 -12.83 -0.76
CA SER A 34 -24.73 -14.06 -0.90
C SER A 34 -23.31 -13.90 -0.37
N TRP A 35 -22.68 -12.72 -0.54
CA TRP A 35 -21.34 -12.46 -0.02
C TRP A 35 -21.29 -12.39 1.51
N MET A 36 -22.37 -11.92 2.18
CA MET A 36 -22.45 -11.90 3.64
C MET A 36 -22.52 -13.31 4.19
N ILE A 37 -23.29 -14.19 3.54
CA ILE A 37 -23.39 -15.61 3.89
C ILE A 37 -22.02 -16.29 3.74
N VAL A 38 -21.34 -16.07 2.62
CA VAL A 38 -19.98 -16.62 2.39
C VAL A 38 -19.01 -16.13 3.48
N SER A 39 -19.09 -14.86 3.86
CA SER A 39 -18.26 -14.28 4.92
C SER A 39 -18.47 -14.95 6.28
N ILE A 40 -19.73 -15.22 6.64
CA ILE A 40 -20.08 -15.93 7.87
C ILE A 40 -19.63 -17.40 7.80
N LEU A 41 -19.86 -18.08 6.68
CA LEU A 41 -19.41 -19.47 6.48
C LEU A 41 -17.90 -19.61 6.59
N LEU A 42 -17.15 -18.64 6.04
CA LEU A 42 -15.70 -18.61 6.13
C LEU A 42 -15.22 -18.39 7.58
N TRP A 43 -15.91 -17.56 8.36
CA TRP A 43 -15.62 -17.42 9.79
C TRP A 43 -15.92 -18.71 10.57
N VAL A 44 -17.07 -19.34 10.34
CA VAL A 44 -17.41 -20.64 10.95
C VAL A 44 -16.37 -21.70 10.60
N TRP A 45 -15.87 -21.68 9.36
CA TRP A 45 -14.80 -22.56 8.92
C TRP A 45 -13.49 -22.33 9.69
N PHE A 46 -13.10 -21.09 9.99
CA PHE A 46 -11.94 -20.81 10.84
C PHE A 46 -12.11 -21.31 12.28
N VAL A 47 -13.30 -21.14 12.86
CA VAL A 47 -13.61 -21.70 14.16
C VAL A 47 -13.53 -23.23 14.12
N PHE A 48 -14.04 -23.86 13.06
CA PHE A 48 -13.96 -25.31 12.88
C PHE A 48 -12.50 -25.81 12.77
N ILE A 49 -11.66 -25.18 11.95
CA ILE A 49 -10.24 -25.55 11.83
C ILE A 49 -9.50 -25.38 13.16
N SER A 50 -9.86 -24.38 13.97
CA SER A 50 -9.17 -24.13 15.24
C SER A 50 -9.22 -25.30 16.23
N PHE A 51 -10.20 -26.20 16.11
CA PHE A 51 -10.28 -27.43 16.90
C PHE A 51 -9.16 -28.44 16.58
N PHE A 52 -8.56 -28.35 15.40
CA PHE A 52 -7.47 -29.23 14.95
C PHE A 52 -6.08 -28.60 15.09
N ALA A 53 -5.98 -27.41 15.68
CA ALA A 53 -4.71 -26.72 15.87
C ALA A 53 -3.89 -27.32 17.01
N ILE A 54 -2.55 -27.29 16.87
CA ILE A 54 -1.60 -27.76 17.89
C ILE A 54 -1.83 -27.05 19.23
N ASN A 55 -2.11 -25.74 19.18
CA ASN A 55 -2.48 -24.94 20.35
C ASN A 55 -3.96 -24.52 20.24
N PHE A 56 -4.85 -25.44 20.60
CA PHE A 56 -6.31 -25.24 20.57
C PHE A 56 -6.75 -23.92 21.22
N LYS A 57 -6.26 -23.63 22.43
CA LYS A 57 -6.73 -22.47 23.21
C LYS A 57 -6.38 -21.15 22.52
N SER A 58 -5.16 -21.01 22.00
CA SER A 58 -4.76 -19.81 21.27
C SER A 58 -5.51 -19.69 19.94
N SER A 59 -5.60 -20.80 19.20
CA SER A 59 -6.22 -20.79 17.88
C SER A 59 -7.71 -20.43 17.94
N ILE A 60 -8.44 -20.94 18.94
CA ILE A 60 -9.87 -20.65 19.08
C ILE A 60 -10.12 -19.22 19.56
N THR A 61 -9.27 -18.67 20.43
CA THR A 61 -9.38 -17.25 20.83
C THR A 61 -9.16 -16.33 19.63
N ASP A 62 -8.18 -16.64 18.78
CA ASP A 62 -7.89 -15.85 17.59
C ASP A 62 -9.05 -15.95 16.57
N ALA A 63 -9.56 -17.17 16.33
CA ALA A 63 -10.69 -17.42 15.43
C ALA A 63 -11.97 -16.67 15.86
N LEU A 64 -12.27 -16.64 17.15
CA LEU A 64 -13.45 -15.94 17.68
C LEU A 64 -13.34 -14.43 17.51
N ILE A 65 -12.16 -13.84 17.74
CA ILE A 65 -11.95 -12.39 17.62
C ILE A 65 -12.14 -11.92 16.16
N PHE A 66 -11.85 -12.76 15.17
CA PHE A 66 -11.99 -12.39 13.76
C PHE A 66 -13.43 -12.04 13.31
N ILE A 67 -14.46 -12.44 14.06
CA ILE A 67 -15.85 -12.06 13.75
C ILE A 67 -16.03 -10.53 13.68
N ARG A 68 -15.22 -9.77 14.43
CA ARG A 68 -15.28 -8.30 14.47
C ARG A 68 -15.07 -7.68 13.09
N PHE A 69 -14.21 -8.27 12.26
CA PHE A 69 -13.95 -7.76 10.91
C PHE A 69 -15.14 -8.04 9.98
N MET A 70 -15.78 -9.21 10.10
CA MET A 70 -16.98 -9.54 9.33
C MET A 70 -18.17 -8.65 9.71
N LEU A 71 -18.40 -8.48 11.02
CA LEU A 71 -19.43 -7.58 11.53
C LEU A 71 -19.19 -6.14 11.09
N PHE A 72 -17.93 -5.68 11.17
CA PHE A 72 -17.57 -4.35 10.69
C PHE A 72 -17.91 -4.16 9.20
N ILE A 73 -17.61 -5.13 8.33
CA ILE A 73 -17.92 -5.04 6.90
C ILE A 73 -19.45 -5.02 6.67
N ILE A 74 -20.21 -5.90 7.33
CA ILE A 74 -21.67 -5.97 7.19
C ILE A 74 -22.33 -4.67 7.68
N PHE A 75 -21.91 -4.15 8.83
CA PHE A 75 -22.45 -2.90 9.36
C PHE A 75 -22.03 -1.68 8.54
N SER A 76 -20.78 -1.66 8.06
CA SER A 76 -20.32 -0.63 7.12
C SER A 76 -21.19 -0.64 5.86
N TYR A 77 -21.54 -1.81 5.32
CA TYR A 77 -22.43 -1.92 4.17
C TYR A 77 -23.79 -1.25 4.44
N TYR A 78 -24.45 -1.55 5.56
CA TYR A 78 -25.75 -0.96 5.88
C TYR A 78 -25.70 0.54 6.21
N ILE A 79 -24.59 1.03 6.80
CA ILE A 79 -24.43 2.47 7.04
C ILE A 79 -24.17 3.20 5.72
N PHE A 80 -23.34 2.61 4.86
CA PHE A 80 -22.88 3.25 3.65
C PHE A 80 -23.80 3.04 2.45
N SER A 81 -24.77 2.12 2.52
CA SER A 81 -25.80 1.93 1.47
C SER A 81 -26.62 3.19 1.22
N ASP A 82 -26.83 4.00 2.27
CA ASP A 82 -27.65 5.22 2.22
C ASP A 82 -26.82 6.49 1.97
N ILE A 83 -25.51 6.38 1.71
CA ILE A 83 -24.70 7.56 1.41
C ILE A 83 -25.13 8.19 0.08
N CYS A 84 -25.48 9.48 0.13
CA CYS A 84 -25.67 10.28 -1.06
C CYS A 84 -24.44 10.26 -1.96
N LYS A 85 -24.61 10.03 -3.28
CA LYS A 85 -23.53 10.06 -4.28
C LYS A 85 -22.63 11.30 -4.19
N LYS A 86 -23.20 12.45 -3.80
CA LYS A 86 -22.46 13.71 -3.56
C LYS A 86 -21.44 13.59 -2.42
N ASN A 87 -21.81 12.98 -1.30
CA ASN A 87 -20.90 12.81 -0.16
C ASN A 87 -19.81 11.78 -0.47
N LEU A 88 -20.17 10.70 -1.16
CA LEU A 88 -19.20 9.72 -1.67
C LEU A 88 -18.19 10.38 -2.62
N PHE A 89 -18.66 11.27 -3.52
CA PHE A 89 -17.79 12.03 -4.41
C PHE A 89 -16.79 12.87 -3.61
N PHE A 90 -17.22 13.68 -2.64
CA PHE A 90 -16.32 14.51 -1.85
C PHE A 90 -15.29 13.68 -1.06
N PHE A 91 -15.74 12.59 -0.43
CA PHE A 91 -14.87 11.70 0.34
C PHE A 91 -13.80 11.05 -0.55
N LEU A 92 -14.17 10.52 -1.71
CA LEU A 92 -13.20 9.89 -2.60
C LEU A 92 -12.25 10.91 -3.22
N ASN A 93 -12.71 12.13 -3.53
CA ASN A 93 -11.84 13.20 -4.01
C ASN A 93 -10.85 13.71 -2.94
N SER A 94 -11.24 13.76 -1.66
CA SER A 94 -10.31 14.14 -0.60
C SER A 94 -9.20 13.10 -0.42
N LEU A 95 -9.53 11.81 -0.49
CA LEU A 95 -8.53 10.73 -0.50
C LEU A 95 -7.62 10.80 -1.73
N PHE A 96 -8.17 11.11 -2.90
CA PHE A 96 -7.39 11.31 -4.12
C PHE A 96 -6.40 12.47 -3.98
N LEU A 97 -6.84 13.60 -3.43
CA LEU A 97 -5.98 14.74 -3.17
C LEU A 97 -4.86 14.40 -2.18
N LEU A 98 -5.17 13.68 -1.11
CA LEU A 98 -4.17 13.20 -0.14
C LEU A 98 -3.12 12.30 -0.81
N CYS A 99 -3.54 11.36 -1.66
CA CYS A 99 -2.61 10.53 -2.42
C CYS A 99 -1.69 11.36 -3.30
N ILE A 100 -2.23 12.38 -3.98
CA ILE A 100 -1.42 13.27 -4.82
C ILE A 100 -0.41 14.05 -3.97
N LEU A 101 -0.81 14.59 -2.80
CA LEU A 101 0.11 15.33 -1.94
C LEU A 101 1.29 14.46 -1.47
N VAL A 102 1.00 13.25 -0.99
CA VAL A 102 2.04 12.27 -0.61
C VAL A 102 2.90 11.93 -1.83
N ALA A 103 2.29 11.73 -2.99
CA ALA A 103 3.00 11.35 -4.20
C ALA A 103 3.92 12.46 -4.73
N LEU A 104 3.50 13.73 -4.64
CA LEU A 104 4.33 14.87 -5.04
C LEU A 104 5.52 15.07 -4.09
N ASP A 105 5.29 14.96 -2.79
CA ASP A 105 6.34 15.10 -1.77
C ASP A 105 7.38 13.97 -1.86
N THR A 106 6.92 12.72 -2.01
CA THR A 106 7.83 11.57 -2.23
C THR A 106 8.61 11.69 -3.54
N LEU A 107 8.01 12.24 -4.60
CA LEU A 107 8.69 12.47 -5.87
C LEU A 107 9.73 13.60 -5.76
N PHE A 108 9.41 14.68 -5.03
CA PHE A 108 10.35 15.74 -4.71
C PHE A 108 11.57 15.18 -3.96
N GLN A 109 11.31 14.39 -2.91
CA GLN A 109 12.33 13.72 -2.13
C GLN A 109 13.20 12.78 -3.00
N PHE A 110 12.57 12.02 -3.90
CA PHE A 110 13.26 11.09 -4.79
C PHE A 110 14.25 11.80 -5.72
N TYR A 111 13.85 12.90 -6.36
CA TYR A 111 14.71 13.65 -7.27
C TYR A 111 15.76 14.52 -6.56
N ASN A 112 15.53 14.87 -5.29
CA ASN A 112 16.53 15.54 -4.46
C ASN A 112 17.58 14.55 -3.93
N TYR A 113 18.21 13.78 -4.81
CA TYR A 113 19.16 12.73 -4.43
C TYR A 113 20.60 13.23 -4.42
N SER A 114 21.36 12.85 -3.39
CA SER A 114 22.80 13.03 -3.32
C SER A 114 23.51 11.70 -3.05
N HIS A 115 24.74 11.55 -3.56
CA HIS A 115 25.53 10.35 -3.31
C HIS A 115 25.91 10.18 -1.83
N TYR A 116 26.02 11.29 -1.09
CA TYR A 116 26.48 11.29 0.29
C TYR A 116 25.35 11.06 1.30
N TYR A 117 24.23 11.78 1.16
CA TYR A 117 23.08 11.77 2.08
C TYR A 117 21.90 10.91 1.58
N GLY A 118 22.03 10.29 0.40
CA GLY A 118 20.94 9.53 -0.20
C GLY A 118 19.81 10.42 -0.68
N PHE A 119 18.56 9.99 -0.46
CA PHE A 119 17.39 10.82 -0.78
C PHE A 119 17.31 12.01 0.17
N GLY A 120 17.09 13.19 -0.39
CA GLY A 120 17.14 14.46 0.33
C GLY A 120 15.92 14.72 1.19
N GLU A 121 15.72 15.99 1.53
CA GLU A 121 14.64 16.42 2.40
C GLU A 121 13.27 16.34 1.72
N ASP A 122 12.23 16.06 2.51
CA ASP A 122 10.84 16.29 2.15
C ASP A 122 10.53 17.80 2.04
N LEU A 123 9.31 18.17 1.62
CA LEU A 123 8.88 19.58 1.54
C LEU A 123 8.89 20.29 2.91
N PHE A 124 9.04 19.57 4.02
CA PHE A 124 9.11 20.08 5.38
C PHE A 124 10.54 20.12 5.93
N GLY A 125 11.56 19.81 5.13
CA GLY A 125 12.97 19.85 5.53
C GLY A 125 13.44 18.63 6.32
N ARG A 126 12.75 17.48 6.20
CA ARG A 126 13.08 16.26 6.96
C ARG A 126 13.81 15.24 6.11
N LEU A 127 14.94 14.75 6.62
CA LEU A 127 15.74 13.71 5.99
C LEU A 127 15.24 12.31 6.36
N PRO A 128 15.10 11.39 5.40
CA PRO A 128 14.61 10.02 5.65
C PRO A 128 15.62 9.17 6.44
N GLU A 129 16.93 9.43 6.27
CA GLU A 129 18.00 8.64 6.88
C GLU A 129 18.20 8.98 8.37
N GLU A 130 17.94 10.22 8.78
CA GLU A 130 18.06 10.63 10.19
C GLU A 130 17.00 9.97 11.08
N SER A 131 15.81 9.68 10.54
CA SER A 131 14.71 9.10 11.33
C SER A 131 14.76 7.57 11.45
N SER A 132 15.41 6.87 10.50
CA SER A 132 15.27 5.42 10.35
C SER A 132 16.59 4.64 10.22
N GLY A 133 17.69 5.31 9.87
CA GLY A 133 19.01 4.68 9.69
C GLY A 133 19.15 3.78 8.46
N ILE A 134 18.13 3.67 7.60
CA ILE A 134 18.15 2.81 6.40
C ILE A 134 18.37 3.67 5.15
N TYR A 135 19.51 3.43 4.47
CA TYR A 135 19.88 4.14 3.26
C TYR A 135 18.96 3.79 2.08
N GLY A 136 18.65 4.78 1.24
CA GLY A 136 17.98 4.54 -0.05
C GLY A 136 16.49 4.16 0.06
N ARG A 137 15.80 4.64 1.10
CA ARG A 137 14.33 4.56 1.20
C ARG A 137 13.71 5.95 1.29
N LEU A 138 12.52 6.08 0.73
CA LEU A 138 11.72 7.31 0.78
C LEU A 138 10.83 7.29 2.02
N SER A 139 10.69 8.44 2.66
CA SER A 139 9.72 8.68 3.75
C SER A 139 8.50 9.47 3.26
N GLY A 140 8.67 10.30 2.22
CA GLY A 140 7.67 11.30 1.88
C GLY A 140 7.35 12.18 3.10
N PRO A 141 6.07 12.55 3.32
CA PRO A 141 5.71 13.49 4.37
C PRO A 141 5.64 12.82 5.75
N PHE A 142 5.92 11.52 5.81
CA PHE A 142 5.89 10.71 7.02
C PHE A 142 7.23 10.77 7.74
N LEU A 143 7.19 10.52 9.05
CA LEU A 143 8.41 10.33 9.85
C LEU A 143 9.02 8.94 9.59
N ASP A 144 8.17 7.98 9.24
CA ASP A 144 8.55 6.59 8.96
C ASP A 144 8.67 6.33 7.46
N LEU A 145 9.42 5.28 7.09
CA LEU A 145 9.62 4.81 5.72
C LEU A 145 8.40 4.03 5.19
N VAL A 146 7.23 4.67 5.14
CA VAL A 146 5.94 4.05 4.79
C VAL A 146 5.17 4.66 3.59
N PRO A 147 5.75 5.51 2.72
CA PRO A 147 4.95 6.13 1.65
C PRO A 147 4.42 5.10 0.65
N GLY A 148 5.16 4.01 0.40
CA GLY A 148 4.73 2.94 -0.50
C GLY A 148 3.50 2.21 0.04
N SER A 149 3.54 1.80 1.31
CA SER A 149 2.42 1.13 1.99
C SER A 149 1.19 2.06 2.13
N PHE A 150 1.40 3.35 2.34
CA PHE A 150 0.29 4.31 2.33
C PHE A 150 -0.37 4.36 0.96
N LEU A 151 0.40 4.64 -0.09
CA LEU A 151 -0.11 4.74 -1.46
C LEU A 151 -0.75 3.42 -1.93
N SER A 152 -0.18 2.27 -1.56
CA SER A 152 -0.71 0.96 -1.96
C SER A 152 -2.10 0.66 -1.39
N ARG A 153 -2.39 1.17 -0.19
CA ARG A 153 -3.71 1.00 0.44
C ARG A 153 -4.73 1.96 -0.16
N PHE A 154 -4.33 3.22 -0.38
CA PHE A 154 -5.27 4.26 -0.80
C PHE A 154 -5.52 4.33 -2.31
N VAL A 155 -4.64 3.78 -3.15
CA VAL A 155 -4.84 3.80 -4.61
C VAL A 155 -6.15 3.12 -5.04
N PHE A 156 -6.63 2.12 -4.31
CA PHE A 156 -7.90 1.47 -4.63
C PHE A 156 -9.12 2.37 -4.42
N PHE A 157 -9.05 3.35 -3.51
CA PHE A 157 -10.09 4.38 -3.40
C PHE A 157 -10.09 5.31 -4.61
N ASN A 158 -8.91 5.59 -5.19
CA ASN A 158 -8.80 6.36 -6.43
C ASN A 158 -9.37 5.57 -7.62
N ILE A 159 -9.13 4.26 -7.66
CA ILE A 159 -9.73 3.37 -8.66
C ILE A 159 -11.27 3.32 -8.49
N LEU A 160 -11.79 3.28 -7.26
CA LEU A 160 -13.22 3.37 -6.97
C LEU A 160 -13.83 4.70 -7.41
N LEU A 161 -13.14 5.83 -7.19
CA LEU A 161 -13.55 7.14 -7.70
C LEU A 161 -13.75 7.11 -9.21
N ILE A 162 -12.74 6.60 -9.94
CA ILE A 162 -12.80 6.48 -11.39
C ILE A 162 -13.93 5.55 -11.82
N TYR A 163 -14.14 4.43 -11.11
CA TYR A 163 -15.19 3.47 -11.41
C TYR A 163 -16.60 4.07 -11.26
N PHE A 164 -16.89 4.71 -10.12
CA PHE A 164 -18.23 5.27 -9.86
C PHE A 164 -18.56 6.48 -10.75
N PHE A 165 -17.56 7.30 -11.08
CA PHE A 165 -17.75 8.52 -11.87
C PHE A 165 -17.29 8.37 -13.33
N TYR A 166 -17.13 7.14 -13.80
CA TYR A 166 -16.65 6.84 -15.16
C TYR A 166 -17.46 7.54 -16.26
N ASP A 167 -18.78 7.60 -16.13
CA ASP A 167 -19.65 8.21 -17.15
C ASP A 167 -19.46 9.73 -17.31
N VAL A 168 -18.98 10.40 -16.25
CA VAL A 168 -18.59 11.81 -16.30
C VAL A 168 -17.17 11.94 -16.86
N ILE A 169 -16.24 11.10 -16.37
CA ILE A 169 -14.83 11.12 -16.76
C ILE A 169 -14.68 10.83 -18.26
N LYS A 170 -15.40 9.84 -18.80
CA LYS A 170 -15.27 9.43 -20.21
C LYS A 170 -15.64 10.52 -21.21
N LYS A 171 -16.41 11.52 -20.80
CA LYS A 171 -16.81 12.66 -21.64
C LYS A 171 -15.73 13.74 -21.74
N ASN A 172 -14.73 13.72 -20.85
CA ASN A 172 -13.69 14.74 -20.77
C ASN A 172 -12.30 14.11 -20.89
N LEU A 173 -11.68 14.28 -22.06
CA LEU A 173 -10.36 13.73 -22.35
C LEU A 173 -9.29 14.21 -21.35
N LEU A 174 -9.36 15.47 -20.93
CA LEU A 174 -8.39 16.04 -19.99
C LEU A 174 -8.48 15.36 -18.61
N LEU A 175 -9.70 15.03 -18.15
CA LEU A 175 -9.87 14.26 -16.91
C LEU A 175 -9.30 12.85 -17.03
N ILE A 176 -9.54 12.17 -18.16
CA ILE A 176 -8.94 10.84 -18.41
C ILE A 176 -7.41 10.92 -18.31
N ILE A 177 -6.80 11.91 -18.97
CA ILE A 177 -5.35 12.12 -18.95
C ILE A 177 -4.84 12.33 -17.52
N ILE A 178 -5.50 13.20 -16.73
CA ILE A 178 -5.13 13.44 -15.32
C ILE A 178 -5.17 12.16 -14.51
N TYR A 179 -6.22 11.33 -14.65
CA TYR A 179 -6.32 10.07 -13.92
C TYR A 179 -5.26 9.05 -14.33
N ILE A 180 -4.96 8.95 -15.63
CA ILE A 180 -3.90 8.07 -16.12
C ILE A 180 -2.55 8.49 -15.54
N PHE A 181 -2.19 9.78 -15.62
CA PHE A 181 -0.92 10.28 -15.11
C PHE A 181 -0.82 10.15 -13.60
N SER A 182 -1.85 10.55 -12.84
CA SER A 182 -1.84 10.42 -11.38
C SER A 182 -1.69 8.97 -10.91
N LEU A 183 -2.41 8.01 -11.50
CA LEU A 183 -2.24 6.60 -11.19
C LEU A 183 -0.86 6.09 -11.58
N SER A 184 -0.34 6.49 -12.76
CA SER A 184 0.98 6.05 -13.21
C SER A 184 2.10 6.50 -12.26
N LEU A 185 1.99 7.73 -11.75
CA LEU A 185 2.91 8.34 -10.81
C LEU A 185 2.83 7.64 -9.44
N ILE A 186 1.62 7.34 -8.95
CA ILE A 186 1.43 6.57 -7.72
C ILE A 186 2.06 5.17 -7.84
N PHE A 187 1.79 4.45 -8.94
CA PHE A 187 2.38 3.13 -9.16
C PHE A 187 3.91 3.15 -9.24
N SER A 188 4.49 4.18 -9.87
CA SER A 188 5.94 4.31 -9.92
C SER A 188 6.56 4.62 -8.56
N LEU A 189 5.89 5.42 -7.72
CA LEU A 189 6.40 5.77 -6.40
C LEU A 189 6.29 4.60 -5.42
N ILE A 190 5.28 3.74 -5.56
CA ILE A 190 5.23 2.48 -4.83
C ILE A 190 6.47 1.63 -5.16
N TYR A 191 6.91 1.59 -6.42
CA TYR A 191 8.17 0.95 -6.80
C TYR A 191 9.40 1.67 -6.20
N PHE A 192 9.49 3.00 -6.36
CA PHE A 192 10.63 3.79 -5.88
C PHE A 192 10.79 3.79 -4.36
N SER A 193 9.70 3.62 -3.59
CA SER A 193 9.74 3.51 -2.13
C SER A 193 10.57 2.33 -1.61
N GLY A 194 10.82 1.32 -2.45
CA GLY A 194 11.52 0.09 -2.09
C GLY A 194 10.64 -0.92 -1.32
N GLU A 195 9.38 -0.60 -1.04
CA GLU A 195 8.45 -1.48 -0.32
C GLU A 195 7.90 -2.59 -1.22
N ARG A 196 8.57 -3.74 -1.22
CA ARG A 196 8.24 -4.88 -2.10
C ARG A 196 6.85 -5.44 -1.88
N MET A 197 6.40 -5.52 -0.63
CA MET A 197 5.08 -6.03 -0.31
C MET A 197 3.99 -5.07 -0.81
N ALA A 198 4.21 -3.75 -0.70
CA ALA A 198 3.30 -2.74 -1.23
C ALA A 198 3.18 -2.88 -2.76
N LEU A 199 4.29 -3.13 -3.46
CA LEU A 199 4.29 -3.41 -4.90
C LEU A 199 3.57 -4.72 -5.27
N ALA A 200 3.82 -5.80 -4.55
CA ALA A 200 3.17 -7.09 -4.83
C ALA A 200 1.66 -7.03 -4.61
N THR A 201 1.22 -6.42 -3.50
CA THR A 201 -0.21 -6.27 -3.18
C THR A 201 -0.95 -5.35 -4.15
N THR A 202 -0.34 -4.23 -4.53
CA THR A 202 -0.91 -3.34 -5.56
C THR A 202 -0.99 -4.00 -6.92
N GLY A 203 0.06 -4.72 -7.33
CA GLY A 203 0.06 -5.47 -8.59
C GLY A 203 -1.06 -6.51 -8.64
N LEU A 204 -1.25 -7.27 -7.56
CA LEU A 204 -2.34 -8.25 -7.45
C LEU A 204 -3.71 -7.56 -7.45
N GLY A 205 -3.91 -6.49 -6.68
CA GLY A 205 -5.19 -5.79 -6.69
C GLY A 205 -5.50 -5.16 -8.05
N CYS A 206 -4.51 -4.59 -8.73
CA CYS A 206 -4.68 -4.05 -10.08
C CYS A 206 -5.01 -5.14 -11.11
N SER A 207 -4.40 -6.33 -11.01
CA SER A 207 -4.72 -7.45 -11.91
C SER A 207 -6.16 -7.91 -11.72
N LEU A 208 -6.64 -8.02 -10.48
CA LEU A 208 -8.04 -8.30 -10.18
C LEU A 208 -8.96 -7.21 -10.74
N CYS A 209 -8.63 -5.93 -10.53
CA CYS A 209 -9.41 -4.83 -11.11
C CYS A 209 -9.47 -4.92 -12.65
N ILE A 210 -8.38 -5.22 -13.34
CA ILE A 210 -8.36 -5.37 -14.80
C ILE A 210 -9.27 -6.51 -15.27
N ILE A 211 -9.26 -7.65 -14.57
CA ILE A 211 -10.10 -8.81 -14.88
C ILE A 211 -11.58 -8.46 -14.72
N PHE A 212 -11.97 -7.93 -13.56
CA PHE A 212 -13.39 -7.76 -13.20
C PHE A 212 -14.01 -6.43 -13.69
N SER A 213 -13.24 -5.35 -13.76
CA SER A 213 -13.77 -4.00 -14.07
C SER A 213 -13.58 -3.60 -15.53
N LYS A 214 -14.40 -4.20 -16.42
CA LYS A 214 -14.35 -3.94 -17.89
C LYS A 214 -14.41 -2.44 -18.26
N LYS A 215 -15.16 -1.62 -17.49
CA LYS A 215 -15.37 -0.19 -17.76
C LYS A 215 -14.09 0.64 -17.70
N ILE A 216 -13.25 0.42 -16.68
CA ILE A 216 -12.06 1.24 -16.42
C ILE A 216 -10.75 0.59 -16.90
N ARG A 217 -10.86 -0.59 -17.51
CA ARG A 217 -9.71 -1.44 -17.89
C ARG A 217 -8.65 -0.70 -18.70
N LEU A 218 -9.06 0.10 -19.70
CA LEU A 218 -8.11 0.83 -20.54
C LEU A 218 -7.35 1.89 -19.74
N ILE A 219 -8.01 2.61 -18.82
CA ILE A 219 -7.37 3.60 -17.94
C ILE A 219 -6.29 2.92 -17.10
N LEU A 220 -6.57 1.75 -16.53
CA LEU A 220 -5.62 0.98 -15.73
C LEU A 220 -4.45 0.43 -16.56
N LEU A 221 -4.70 -0.09 -17.76
CA LEU A 221 -3.64 -0.61 -18.62
C LEU A 221 -2.68 0.50 -19.07
N PHE A 222 -3.22 1.67 -19.46
CA PHE A 222 -2.38 2.81 -19.83
C PHE A 222 -1.60 3.38 -18.64
N SER A 223 -2.19 3.45 -17.44
CA SER A 223 -1.47 3.92 -16.25
C SER A 223 -0.34 2.98 -15.85
N ILE A 224 -0.53 1.67 -15.94
CA ILE A 224 0.54 0.67 -15.71
C ILE A 224 1.64 0.81 -16.76
N LEU A 225 1.29 0.94 -18.04
CA LEU A 225 2.27 1.06 -19.12
C LEU A 225 3.14 2.32 -18.98
N ILE A 226 2.51 3.46 -18.67
CA ILE A 226 3.23 4.73 -18.43
C ILE A 226 4.09 4.62 -17.16
N SER A 227 3.58 3.96 -16.11
CA SER A 227 4.34 3.73 -14.89
C SER A 227 5.60 2.90 -15.15
N LEU A 228 5.48 1.80 -15.90
CA LEU A 228 6.62 0.96 -16.28
C LEU A 228 7.65 1.74 -17.12
N LEU A 229 7.18 2.58 -18.04
CA LEU A 229 8.06 3.44 -18.83
C LEU A 229 8.79 4.45 -17.95
N PHE A 230 8.10 5.08 -17.00
CA PHE A 230 8.71 6.03 -16.06
C PHE A 230 9.70 5.36 -15.11
N ILE A 231 9.39 4.15 -14.62
CA ILE A 231 10.33 3.32 -13.85
C ILE A 231 11.56 3.01 -14.70
N PHE A 232 11.38 2.56 -15.94
CA PHE A 232 12.48 2.21 -16.84
C PHE A 232 13.43 3.40 -17.10
N ILE A 233 12.88 4.58 -17.35
CA ILE A 233 13.68 5.82 -17.51
C ILE A 233 14.50 6.08 -16.24
N ASN A 234 13.88 6.06 -15.06
CA ASN A 234 14.59 6.35 -13.82
C ASN A 234 15.63 5.27 -13.47
N LEU A 235 15.37 3.99 -13.75
CA LEU A 235 16.36 2.94 -13.58
C LEU A 235 17.62 3.18 -14.42
N LYS A 236 17.47 3.76 -15.62
CA LYS A 236 18.59 4.05 -16.51
C LYS A 236 19.34 5.32 -16.16
N PHE A 237 18.65 6.37 -15.70
CA PHE A 237 19.24 7.70 -15.56
C PHE A 237 19.44 8.15 -14.11
N HIS A 238 18.70 7.62 -13.15
CA HIS A 238 18.75 8.10 -11.78
C HIS A 238 20.03 7.60 -11.07
N PRO A 239 20.83 8.49 -10.44
CA PRO A 239 22.14 8.12 -9.86
C PRO A 239 22.06 7.05 -8.76
N HIS A 240 20.92 6.98 -8.06
CA HIS A 240 20.63 5.92 -7.09
C HIS A 240 20.80 4.52 -7.69
N TYR A 241 20.45 4.27 -8.96
CA TYR A 241 20.48 2.91 -9.51
C TYR A 241 21.79 2.53 -10.21
N ASN A 242 22.65 3.49 -10.54
CA ASN A 242 23.82 3.24 -11.40
C ASN A 242 25.17 3.25 -10.67
N ASN A 243 25.28 3.93 -9.53
CA ASN A 243 26.59 4.18 -8.88
C ASN A 243 26.77 3.37 -7.59
N TYR A 244 26.83 2.04 -7.69
CA TYR A 244 27.21 1.17 -6.57
C TYR A 244 27.81 -0.17 -7.01
N GLU A 245 28.74 -0.69 -6.20
CA GLU A 245 29.23 -2.06 -6.29
C GLU A 245 28.54 -2.91 -5.22
N ILE A 246 28.26 -4.18 -5.52
CA ILE A 246 27.63 -5.10 -4.56
C ILE A 246 28.74 -5.88 -3.86
N ILE A 247 28.82 -5.76 -2.54
CA ILE A 247 29.78 -6.49 -1.70
C ILE A 247 29.20 -7.86 -1.34
N SER A 248 27.95 -7.89 -0.87
CA SER A 248 27.24 -9.12 -0.50
C SER A 248 25.74 -8.97 -0.70
N SER A 249 25.05 -10.11 -0.84
CA SER A 249 23.60 -10.19 -1.04
C SER A 249 23.06 -11.41 -0.30
N SER A 250 22.19 -11.20 0.67
CA SER A 250 21.40 -12.23 1.37
C SER A 250 19.91 -11.94 1.27
N ALA A 251 19.06 -12.85 1.76
CA ALA A 251 17.60 -12.69 1.77
C ALA A 251 17.06 -12.00 3.06
N GLU A 252 17.94 -11.77 4.04
CA GLU A 252 17.62 -11.19 5.35
C GLU A 252 17.25 -9.71 5.27
N HIS A 253 16.65 -9.15 6.33
CA HIS A 253 16.36 -7.71 6.38
C HIS A 253 17.67 -6.90 6.23
N ASP A 254 17.70 -5.97 5.29
CA ASP A 254 18.90 -5.21 4.88
C ASP A 254 20.11 -6.06 4.41
N GLY A 255 19.82 -7.26 3.87
CA GLY A 255 20.82 -8.22 3.40
C GLY A 255 21.63 -7.84 2.16
N LEU A 256 21.40 -6.67 1.55
CA LEU A 256 22.20 -6.19 0.43
C LEU A 256 23.22 -5.16 0.92
N ILE A 257 24.51 -5.51 0.87
CA ILE A 257 25.58 -4.58 1.23
C ILE A 257 26.16 -4.00 -0.05
N ILE A 258 26.05 -2.68 -0.20
CA ILE A 258 26.57 -1.95 -1.36
C ILE A 258 27.70 -1.01 -0.96
N LYS A 259 28.66 -0.85 -1.86
CA LYS A 259 29.73 0.15 -1.78
C LYS A 259 29.44 1.26 -2.77
N ARG A 260 29.50 2.51 -2.34
CA ARG A 260 29.42 3.67 -3.24
C ARG A 260 30.68 4.49 -3.18
N GLN A 261 31.10 4.94 -4.36
CA GLN A 261 32.19 5.90 -4.53
C GLN A 261 31.61 7.28 -4.84
N PHE A 262 32.09 8.31 -4.17
CA PHE A 262 31.69 9.70 -4.41
C PHE A 262 32.87 10.65 -4.23
N SER A 263 32.80 11.81 -4.89
CA SER A 263 33.82 12.85 -4.78
C SER A 263 33.69 13.56 -3.43
N CYS A 264 34.71 13.48 -2.57
CA CYS A 264 34.78 14.24 -1.31
C CYS A 264 35.30 15.67 -1.54
N ASN A 265 36.27 15.81 -2.43
CA ASN A 265 36.89 17.06 -2.91
C ASN A 265 37.14 16.94 -4.41
N GLU A 266 37.46 18.03 -5.13
CA GLU A 266 37.73 18.02 -6.59
C GLU A 266 38.78 16.98 -7.06
N LYS A 267 39.55 16.38 -6.14
CA LYS A 267 40.63 15.44 -6.43
C LYS A 267 40.58 14.11 -5.66
N GLU A 268 39.63 13.92 -4.73
CA GLU A 268 39.60 12.74 -3.86
C GLU A 268 38.27 11.99 -3.94
N ILE A 269 38.36 10.69 -4.21
CA ILE A 269 37.24 9.74 -4.24
C ILE A 269 37.15 9.07 -2.87
N CYS A 270 36.02 9.26 -2.20
CA CYS A 270 35.66 8.60 -0.96
C CYS A 270 34.75 7.41 -1.20
N GLU A 271 34.78 6.46 -0.28
CA GLU A 271 33.97 5.26 -0.34
C GLU A 271 33.14 5.12 0.95
N LYS A 272 31.87 4.78 0.80
CA LYS A 272 30.98 4.46 1.94
C LYS A 272 30.21 3.18 1.65
N VAL A 273 30.11 2.35 2.68
CA VAL A 273 29.34 1.10 2.65
C VAL A 273 27.96 1.36 3.22
N PHE A 274 26.94 0.87 2.54
CA PHE A 274 25.54 1.00 2.94
C PHE A 274 24.88 -0.37 2.98
N ASN A 275 24.03 -0.57 3.99
CA ASN A 275 23.13 -1.71 4.05
C ASN A 275 21.80 -1.29 3.42
N VAL A 276 21.28 -2.13 2.54
CA VAL A 276 20.06 -1.88 1.77
C VAL A 276 19.21 -3.13 1.75
N GLN A 277 17.92 -2.95 1.51
CA GLN A 277 16.99 -4.06 1.33
C GLN A 277 17.45 -5.00 0.21
N PRO A 278 17.25 -6.33 0.35
CA PRO A 278 17.27 -7.39 -0.66
C PRO A 278 17.79 -7.22 -2.09
N LYS A 279 17.82 -8.31 -2.86
CA LYS A 279 17.20 -8.29 -4.20
C LYS A 279 15.91 -9.09 -4.18
N PHE A 280 14.90 -8.69 -4.95
CA PHE A 280 13.61 -9.42 -4.93
C PHE A 280 13.83 -10.87 -5.36
N THR A 281 14.69 -11.10 -6.33
CA THR A 281 15.12 -12.44 -6.77
C THR A 281 15.74 -13.26 -5.65
N GLU A 282 16.46 -12.62 -4.72
CA GLU A 282 17.11 -13.32 -3.61
C GLU A 282 16.11 -13.74 -2.54
N ILE A 283 15.12 -12.89 -2.24
CA ILE A 283 13.99 -13.24 -1.37
C ILE A 283 13.22 -14.43 -1.94
N VAL A 284 12.97 -14.47 -3.26
CA VAL A 284 12.23 -15.58 -3.86
C VAL A 284 13.03 -16.88 -3.82
N LYS A 285 14.36 -16.82 -4.08
CA LYS A 285 15.23 -18.00 -4.03
C LYS A 285 15.34 -18.59 -2.63
N ASN A 286 15.59 -17.74 -1.63
CA ASN A 286 15.83 -18.15 -0.25
C ASN A 286 14.70 -17.65 0.67
N PHE A 287 13.45 -17.91 0.28
CA PHE A 287 12.28 -17.38 0.98
C PHE A 287 12.24 -17.73 2.46
N LYS A 288 12.64 -18.96 2.82
CA LYS A 288 12.68 -19.45 4.21
C LYS A 288 13.57 -18.61 5.13
N GLU A 289 14.67 -18.09 4.60
CA GLU A 289 15.66 -17.29 5.33
C GLU A 289 15.36 -15.79 5.26
N SER A 290 14.30 -15.40 4.55
CA SER A 290 13.88 -14.01 4.49
C SER A 290 13.04 -13.64 5.72
N ALA A 291 13.03 -12.35 6.05
CA ALA A 291 12.15 -11.79 7.09
C ALA A 291 10.65 -12.11 6.85
N TYR A 292 10.26 -12.48 5.62
CA TYR A 292 8.90 -12.89 5.28
C TYR A 292 8.66 -14.39 5.51
N GLY A 293 9.70 -15.22 5.37
CA GLY A 293 9.64 -16.67 5.56
C GLY A 293 9.65 -17.08 7.03
N GLU A 294 10.35 -16.32 7.88
CA GLU A 294 10.42 -16.57 9.33
C GLU A 294 9.03 -16.70 9.96
N ILE A 295 8.05 -15.91 9.50
CA ILE A 295 6.66 -15.91 9.98
C ILE A 295 5.99 -17.29 9.81
N TYR A 296 6.43 -18.09 8.85
CA TYR A 296 5.88 -19.42 8.58
C TYR A 296 6.64 -20.56 9.28
N LEU A 297 7.78 -20.26 9.90
CA LEU A 297 8.62 -21.23 10.61
C LEU A 297 8.42 -21.18 12.13
N THR A 298 7.78 -20.14 12.64
CA THR A 298 7.33 -19.98 14.04
C THR A 298 5.93 -20.55 14.25
#